data_AF-A0A6L8UBA3-F1
#
_entry.id   AF-A0A6L8UBA3-F1
#
_cell.length_a   1.000
_cell.length_b   1.000
_cell.length_c   1.000
_cell.angle_alpha   90.00
_cell.angle_beta   90.00
_cell.angle_gamma   90.00
#
_symmetry.space_group_name_H-M   'P 1'
#
loop_
_entity.id
_entity.type
_entity.pdbx_description
1 polymer ?
#
loop_
_entity_poly.entity_id
_entity_poly.type
_entity_poly.pdbx_seq_one_letter_code
_entity_poly.pdbx_strand_id
1 'polypeptide(L)'
;MFSRILLFSLSLLIPLATQDKKIEYPNCEFNGIKLYGKVKFVSSFPDIKIQFVNSFPDIKVKFVENFPDACGKWQIVESFPDFTVQVVESFPDIKVKVVESFPGKP
;
A
#
# COMPACT_ATOMS: atom_id res chain seq x y z
N MET A 1 -17.97 59.60 -11.50
CA MET A 1 -18.33 58.20 -11.84
C MET A 1 -17.74 57.29 -10.77
N PHE A 2 -18.51 56.99 -9.72
CA PHE A 2 -18.13 56.01 -8.69
C PHE A 2 -18.61 54.64 -9.15
N SER A 3 -17.72 53.73 -9.51
CA SER A 3 -18.07 52.32 -9.66
C SER A 3 -17.32 51.52 -8.60
N ARG A 4 -18.06 51.21 -7.54
CA ARG A 4 -17.66 50.25 -6.50
C ARG A 4 -17.66 48.87 -7.13
N ILE A 5 -16.50 48.34 -7.50
CA ILE A 5 -16.38 46.91 -7.79
C ILE A 5 -16.06 46.22 -6.47
N LEU A 6 -17.12 45.77 -5.81
CA LEU A 6 -17.07 44.87 -4.68
C LEU A 6 -16.55 43.51 -5.23
N LEU A 7 -15.24 43.29 -5.16
CA LEU A 7 -14.63 41.99 -5.46
C LEU A 7 -15.01 41.02 -4.34
N PHE A 8 -16.15 40.34 -4.50
CA PHE A 8 -16.45 39.10 -3.81
C PHE A 8 -15.37 38.09 -4.20
N SER A 9 -14.33 37.96 -3.38
CA SER A 9 -13.39 36.85 -3.48
C SER A 9 -14.15 35.58 -3.11
N LEU A 10 -14.71 34.92 -4.12
CA LEU A 10 -15.23 33.58 -4.04
C LEU A 10 -14.06 32.66 -3.65
N SER A 11 -13.84 32.49 -2.35
CA SER A 11 -12.88 31.54 -1.82
C SER A 11 -13.31 30.15 -2.28
N LEU A 12 -12.64 29.67 -3.32
CA LEU A 12 -12.80 28.35 -3.88
C LEU A 12 -12.57 27.33 -2.75
N LEU A 13 -13.64 26.71 -2.27
CA LEU A 13 -13.54 25.52 -1.42
C LEU A 13 -12.92 24.42 -2.27
N ILE A 14 -11.60 24.28 -2.22
CA ILE A 14 -10.90 23.16 -2.83
C ILE A 14 -11.39 21.91 -2.08
N PRO A 15 -12.07 20.95 -2.73
CA PRO A 15 -12.39 19.70 -2.08
C PRO A 15 -11.06 19.04 -1.73
N LEU A 16 -10.88 18.74 -0.44
CA LEU A 16 -9.74 17.97 0.04
C LEU A 16 -9.82 16.61 -0.65
N ALA A 17 -8.98 16.39 -1.67
CA ALA A 17 -8.95 15.13 -2.40
C ALA A 17 -8.67 14.02 -1.37
N THR A 18 -9.65 13.13 -1.19
CA THR A 18 -9.44 11.93 -0.39
C THR A 18 -8.46 11.07 -1.19
N GLN A 19 -7.20 11.01 -0.74
CA GLN A 19 -6.24 10.07 -1.29
C GLN A 19 -6.76 8.66 -0.98
N ASP A 20 -7.46 8.05 -1.92
CA ASP A 20 -7.76 6.62 -1.87
C ASP A 20 -6.41 5.91 -1.79
N LYS A 21 -6.09 5.33 -0.62
CA LYS A 21 -4.91 4.47 -0.44
C LYS A 21 -5.05 3.28 -1.42
N LYS A 22 -4.37 3.35 -2.56
CA LYS A 22 -4.36 2.31 -3.59
C LYS A 22 -2.92 1.89 -3.85
N ILE A 23 -2.74 0.63 -4.24
CA ILE A 23 -1.46 0.14 -4.72
C ILE A 23 -1.19 0.74 -6.10
N GLU A 24 -0.06 1.42 -6.24
CA GLU A 24 0.39 2.02 -7.48
C GLU A 24 1.03 0.97 -8.38
N TYR A 25 0.35 0.66 -9.48
CA TYR A 25 0.89 -0.18 -10.56
C TYR A 25 1.39 0.71 -11.71
N PRO A 26 2.47 0.34 -12.42
CA PRO A 26 3.19 -0.95 -12.37
C PRO A 26 4.28 -1.04 -11.30
N ASN A 27 4.56 0.05 -10.57
CA ASN A 27 5.67 0.13 -9.62
C ASN A 27 5.53 -0.84 -8.43
N CYS A 28 4.31 -1.30 -8.16
CA CYS A 28 3.99 -2.22 -7.07
C CYS A 28 4.34 -1.61 -5.72
N GLU A 29 3.84 -0.39 -5.51
CA GLU A 29 4.15 0.43 -4.35
C GLU A 29 2.88 0.81 -3.60
N PHE A 30 2.98 0.90 -2.28
CA PHE A 30 1.95 1.41 -1.41
C PHE A 30 2.57 2.47 -0.50
N ASN A 31 2.11 3.73 -0.63
CA ASN A 31 2.69 4.87 0.10
C ASN A 31 4.23 4.95 -0.03
N GLY A 32 4.76 4.70 -1.23
CA GLY A 32 6.20 4.69 -1.51
C GLY A 32 6.96 3.45 -1.03
N ILE A 33 6.28 2.48 -0.42
CA ILE A 33 6.88 1.20 -0.01
C ILE A 33 6.68 0.18 -1.12
N LYS A 34 7.77 -0.40 -1.61
CA LYS A 34 7.73 -1.51 -2.56
C LYS A 34 7.14 -2.75 -1.92
N LEU A 35 6.14 -3.35 -2.55
CA LEU A 35 5.46 -4.56 -2.07
C LEU A 35 6.16 -5.84 -2.53
N TYR A 36 7.48 -5.80 -2.57
CA TYR A 36 8.38 -6.91 -2.84
C TYR A 36 9.71 -6.65 -2.14
N GLY A 37 10.43 -7.72 -1.82
CA GLY A 37 11.68 -7.63 -1.08
C GLY A 37 11.68 -8.47 0.20
N LYS A 38 12.58 -8.12 1.10
CA LYS A 38 12.68 -8.72 2.43
C LYS A 38 11.61 -8.14 3.35
N VAL A 39 10.73 -9.00 3.83
CA VAL A 39 9.65 -8.64 4.75
C VAL A 39 9.94 -9.18 6.14
N LYS A 40 9.64 -8.39 7.16
CA LYS A 40 9.59 -8.87 8.55
C LYS A 40 8.20 -8.71 9.13
N PHE A 41 7.70 -9.75 9.78
CA PHE A 41 6.45 -9.69 10.51
C PHE A 41 6.70 -9.13 11.92
N VAL A 42 5.91 -8.14 12.32
CA VAL A 42 6.03 -7.46 13.61
C VAL A 42 4.68 -7.37 14.32
N SER A 43 4.70 -7.29 15.65
CA SER A 43 3.50 -7.18 16.48
C SER A 43 3.08 -5.72 16.73
N SER A 44 3.94 -4.74 16.47
CA SER A 44 3.68 -3.32 16.73
C SER A 44 4.57 -2.43 15.85
N PHE A 45 4.10 -1.20 15.60
CA PHE A 45 4.76 -0.20 14.75
C PHE A 45 5.16 -0.73 13.35
N PRO A 46 4.25 -1.39 12.62
CA PRO A 46 4.54 -1.83 11.25
C PRO A 46 4.59 -0.65 10.28
N ASP A 47 5.24 -0.86 9.14
CA ASP A 47 5.10 0.03 7.99
C ASP A 47 3.72 -0.15 7.33
N ILE A 48 3.22 -1.39 7.26
CA ILE A 48 1.95 -1.74 6.59
C ILE A 48 1.14 -2.73 7.44
N LYS A 49 -0.16 -2.49 7.62
CA LYS A 49 -1.08 -3.51 8.15
C LYS A 49 -1.67 -4.35 7.02
N ILE A 50 -1.56 -5.67 7.13
CA ILE A 50 -2.08 -6.59 6.12
C ILE A 50 -3.18 -7.48 6.68
N GLN A 51 -4.11 -7.86 5.82
CA GLN A 51 -5.07 -8.94 6.09
C GLN A 51 -4.92 -10.01 5.02
N PHE A 52 -4.73 -11.27 5.42
CA PHE A 52 -4.78 -12.37 4.47
C PHE A 52 -6.22 -12.67 4.04
N VAL A 53 -6.45 -12.78 2.74
CA VAL A 53 -7.77 -13.05 2.15
C VAL A 53 -7.67 -14.04 0.99
N ASN A 54 -8.78 -14.75 0.73
CA ASN A 54 -8.89 -15.65 -0.43
C ASN A 54 -9.52 -14.99 -1.66
N SER A 55 -10.34 -13.96 -1.44
CA SER A 55 -11.12 -13.26 -2.47
C SER A 55 -10.94 -11.76 -2.34
N PHE A 56 -10.95 -11.07 -3.49
CA PHE A 56 -10.74 -9.62 -3.60
C PHE A 56 -9.45 -9.11 -2.90
N PRO A 57 -8.28 -9.71 -3.17
CA PRO A 57 -7.03 -9.17 -2.67
C PRO A 57 -6.65 -7.89 -3.42
N ASP A 58 -5.86 -7.04 -2.77
CA ASP A 58 -5.21 -5.90 -3.40
C ASP A 58 -3.89 -6.32 -4.07
N ILE A 59 -3.23 -7.36 -3.54
CA ILE A 59 -2.00 -7.96 -4.08
C ILE A 59 -1.97 -9.48 -3.87
N LYS A 60 -1.39 -10.20 -4.85
CA LYS A 60 -1.02 -11.61 -4.73
C LYS A 60 0.45 -11.71 -4.30
N VAL A 61 0.72 -12.42 -3.22
CA VAL A 61 2.06 -12.61 -2.67
C VAL A 61 2.50 -14.06 -2.81
N LYS A 62 3.73 -14.25 -3.29
CA LYS A 62 4.44 -15.52 -3.26
C LYS A 62 5.62 -15.38 -2.31
N PHE A 63 5.72 -16.29 -1.34
CA PHE A 63 6.90 -16.38 -0.51
C PHE A 63 8.04 -17.06 -1.28
N VAL A 64 9.23 -16.48 -1.20
CA VAL A 64 10.43 -16.97 -1.90
C VAL A 64 11.61 -17.01 -0.95
N GLU A 65 12.52 -17.96 -1.15
CA GLU A 65 13.75 -18.06 -0.36
C GLU A 65 14.82 -17.08 -0.85
N ASN A 66 14.84 -16.78 -2.15
CA ASN A 66 15.84 -15.95 -2.81
C ASN A 66 15.20 -15.08 -3.89
N PHE A 67 15.88 -13.98 -4.25
CA PHE A 67 15.47 -13.05 -5.32
C PHE A 67 14.04 -12.51 -5.19
N PRO A 68 13.71 -11.81 -4.08
CA PRO A 68 12.43 -11.13 -3.91
C PRO A 68 12.39 -9.80 -4.69
N ASP A 69 12.74 -9.83 -5.97
CA ASP A 69 13.05 -8.66 -6.81
C ASP A 69 11.88 -8.20 -7.71
N ALA A 70 10.70 -8.79 -7.54
CA ALA A 70 9.53 -8.54 -8.38
C ALA A 70 8.25 -8.44 -7.56
N CYS A 71 7.29 -7.68 -8.05
CA CYS A 71 6.01 -7.40 -7.40
C CYS A 71 5.37 -8.64 -6.76
N GLY A 72 5.07 -8.55 -5.45
CA GLY A 72 4.47 -9.64 -4.70
C GLY A 72 5.41 -10.80 -4.35
N LYS A 73 6.71 -10.75 -4.65
CA LYS A 73 7.67 -11.73 -4.11
C LYS A 73 8.19 -11.27 -2.77
N TRP A 74 7.91 -12.04 -1.71
CA TRP A 74 8.31 -11.71 -0.35
C TRP A 74 9.30 -12.74 0.18
N GLN A 75 10.43 -12.28 0.70
CA GLN A 75 11.39 -13.11 1.45
C GLN A 75 11.28 -12.78 2.92
N ILE A 76 10.94 -13.76 3.77
CA ILE A 76 10.80 -13.52 5.20
C ILE A 76 12.20 -13.44 5.84
N VAL A 77 12.45 -12.39 6.63
CA VAL A 77 13.72 -12.20 7.35
C VAL A 77 13.49 -11.71 8.77
N GLU A 78 14.45 -11.99 9.66
CA GLU A 78 14.44 -11.48 11.04
C GLU A 78 15.28 -10.21 11.23
N SER A 79 16.16 -9.88 10.29
CA SER A 79 17.06 -8.72 10.37
C SER A 79 17.23 -8.06 9.00
N PHE A 80 17.42 -6.74 9.00
CA PHE A 80 17.55 -5.90 7.81
C PHE A 80 16.41 -6.09 6.78
N PRO A 81 15.13 -6.00 7.20
CA PRO A 81 14.01 -6.01 6.26
C PRO A 81 13.99 -4.73 5.41
N ASP A 82 13.41 -4.83 4.22
CA ASP A 82 13.13 -3.67 3.37
C ASP A 82 11.83 -2.97 3.84
N PHE A 83 10.88 -3.73 4.40
CA PHE A 83 9.69 -3.22 5.07
C PHE A 83 9.13 -4.24 6.09
N THR A 84 8.28 -3.76 6.98
CA THR A 84 7.64 -4.53 8.04
C THR A 84 6.13 -4.59 7.86
N VAL A 85 5.54 -5.73 8.24
CA VAL A 85 4.09 -5.93 8.19
C VAL A 85 3.54 -6.40 9.52
N GLN A 86 2.33 -5.95 9.86
CA GLN A 86 1.53 -6.51 10.94
C GLN A 86 0.30 -7.18 10.34
N VAL A 87 0.04 -8.43 10.72
CA VAL A 87 -1.19 -9.13 10.34
C VAL A 87 -2.32 -8.66 11.26
N VAL A 88 -3.43 -8.23 10.68
CA VAL A 88 -4.64 -7.77 11.41
C VAL A 88 -5.90 -8.42 10.84
N GLU A 89 -6.92 -8.58 11.69
CA GLU A 89 -8.21 -9.14 11.29
C GLU A 89 -9.19 -8.08 10.76
N SER A 90 -8.95 -6.80 11.05
CA SER A 90 -9.83 -5.69 10.68
C SER A 90 -9.04 -4.41 10.45
N PHE A 91 -9.58 -3.54 9.60
CA PHE A 91 -8.97 -2.28 9.17
C PHE A 91 -7.52 -2.44 8.64
N PRO A 92 -7.27 -3.38 7.70
CA PRO A 92 -5.97 -3.47 7.05
C PRO A 92 -5.72 -2.26 6.15
N ASP A 93 -4.44 -1.96 5.91
CA ASP A 93 -4.04 -1.06 4.83
C ASP A 93 -4.15 -1.76 3.47
N ILE A 94 -3.76 -3.03 3.38
CA ILE A 94 -3.87 -3.86 2.16
C ILE A 94 -4.33 -5.29 2.46
N LYS A 95 -5.04 -5.89 1.51
CA LYS A 95 -5.44 -7.30 1.52
C LYS A 95 -4.49 -8.13 0.66
N VAL A 96 -3.93 -9.18 1.25
CA VAL A 96 -2.94 -10.06 0.63
C VAL A 96 -3.54 -11.42 0.38
N LYS A 97 -3.38 -11.95 -0.83
CA LYS A 97 -3.64 -13.37 -1.13
C LYS A 97 -2.32 -14.09 -1.35
N VAL A 98 -2.09 -15.17 -0.61
CA VAL A 98 -0.90 -16.03 -0.83
C VAL A 98 -1.13 -16.91 -2.05
N VAL A 99 -0.13 -17.01 -2.93
CA VAL A 99 -0.17 -17.80 -4.17
C VAL A 99 1.15 -18.52 -4.42
N GLU A 100 1.09 -19.64 -5.13
CA GLU A 100 2.27 -20.39 -5.57
C GLU A 100 2.84 -19.88 -6.90
N SER A 101 2.03 -19.19 -7.71
CA SER A 101 2.38 -18.71 -9.05
C SER A 101 1.69 -17.38 -9.36
N PHE A 102 2.28 -16.61 -10.27
CA PHE A 102 1.78 -15.30 -10.73
C PHE A 102 1.54 -14.27 -9.60
N PRO A 103 2.58 -13.95 -8.79
CA PRO A 103 2.50 -12.90 -7.79
C PRO A 103 2.35 -11.51 -8.44
N GLY A 104 1.97 -10.54 -7.62
CA GLY A 104 1.79 -9.14 -8.00
C GLY A 104 0.32 -8.77 -8.17
N LYS A 105 -0.01 -8.05 -9.24
CA LYS A 105 -1.37 -7.52 -9.47
C LYS A 105 -2.42 -8.65 -9.48
N PRO A 106 -3.53 -8.54 -8.71
CA PRO A 106 -4.66 -9.47 -8.70
C PRO A 106 -5.15 -9.86 -10.09
#